data_AF-A0A969ALT8-F1
#
_entry.id   AF-A0A969ALT8-F1
#
_cell.length_a   1.000
_cell.length_b   1.000
_cell.length_c   1.000
_cell.angle_alpha   90.00
_cell.angle_beta   90.00
_cell.angle_gamma   90.00
#
_symmetry.space_group_name_H-M   'P 1'
#
loop_
_entity.id
_entity.type
_entity.pdbx_description
1 polymer ?
#
loop_
_entity_poly.entity_id
_entity_poly.type
_entity_poly.pdbx_seq_one_letter_code
_entity_poly.pdbx_strand_id
1 'polypeptide(L)'
;MQQTLGVQTNVDLITVKPGQLSIVTSNIAARPMSFMDEGQRLGYEPAVARAVCERMGLEPVWSPVPLQDFYTELSKGEYDVIWFNQVITQERRAWADFTRPYGRFDTAVLVKEESAIETKRDLRGQRVGMLQGSTTHLLLEMFPPDIEVVSFAEQDQVLAQMLQALYDGRIDAIVEDELFADGGRGPGPGLTGGLPGADSASL
;
A
#
# COMPACT_ATOMS: atom_id res chain seq x y z
N MET A 1 29.71 1.75 31.78
CA MET A 1 29.13 0.39 31.79
C MET A 1 27.80 0.49 31.08
N GLN A 2 27.72 0.06 29.81
CA GLN A 2 26.48 0.10 29.03
C GLN A 2 25.55 -1.00 29.55
N GLN A 3 24.34 -0.64 29.96
CA GLN A 3 23.30 -1.62 30.28
C GLN A 3 22.63 -2.03 28.97
N THR A 4 22.89 -3.27 28.55
CA THR A 4 22.12 -3.95 27.50
C THR A 4 20.75 -4.28 28.08
N LEU A 5 19.71 -3.56 27.65
CA LEU A 5 18.32 -3.94 27.88
C LEU A 5 18.04 -5.21 27.07
N GLY A 6 18.19 -6.37 27.71
CA GLY A 6 17.75 -7.64 27.17
C GLY A 6 16.23 -7.66 27.07
N VAL A 7 15.70 -7.68 25.85
CA VAL A 7 14.30 -8.03 25.61
C VAL A 7 14.15 -9.50 26.02
N GLN A 8 13.35 -9.78 27.04
CA GLN A 8 13.02 -11.15 27.40
C GLN A 8 12.08 -11.73 26.35
N THR A 9 12.58 -12.70 25.57
CA THR A 9 11.85 -13.43 24.53
C THR A 9 11.22 -14.70 25.10
N ASN A 10 10.30 -14.57 26.06
CA ASN A 10 9.38 -15.64 26.42
C ASN A 10 7.96 -15.08 26.38
N VAL A 11 7.53 -14.76 25.16
CA VAL A 11 6.11 -14.67 24.85
C VAL A 11 5.78 -16.02 24.25
N ASP A 12 4.83 -16.76 24.83
CA ASP A 12 4.25 -17.91 24.14
C ASP A 12 3.54 -17.37 22.91
N LEU A 13 4.22 -17.44 21.76
CA LEU A 13 3.69 -16.96 20.49
C LEU A 13 2.62 -17.93 20.03
N ILE A 14 1.37 -17.52 20.19
CA ILE A 14 0.22 -18.23 19.65
C ILE A 14 0.11 -17.83 18.17
N THR A 15 0.61 -18.69 17.30
CA THR A 15 0.38 -18.59 15.85
C THR A 15 -0.65 -19.63 15.42
N VAL A 16 -1.34 -19.38 14.30
CA VAL A 16 -2.30 -20.32 13.71
C VAL A 16 -1.64 -21.68 13.45
N LYS A 17 -0.40 -21.66 12.95
CA LYS A 17 0.42 -22.86 12.74
C LYS A 17 1.71 -22.75 13.55
N PRO A 18 1.99 -23.71 14.46
CA PRO A 18 3.21 -23.67 15.27
C PRO A 18 4.47 -23.51 14.42
N GLY A 19 5.34 -22.57 14.80
CA GLY A 19 6.61 -22.29 14.13
C GLY A 19 6.48 -21.48 12.83
N GLN A 20 5.28 -21.05 12.44
CA GLN A 20 5.04 -20.26 11.23
C GLN A 20 4.29 -18.98 11.55
N LEU A 21 4.59 -17.93 10.79
CA LEU A 21 3.76 -16.72 10.71
C LEU A 21 3.03 -16.75 9.37
N SER A 22 1.72 -16.98 9.39
CA SER A 22 0.86 -17.02 8.20
C SER A 22 0.44 -15.59 7.84
N ILE A 23 0.88 -15.12 6.67
CA ILE A 23 0.82 -13.72 6.27
C ILE A 23 -0.09 -13.56 5.06
N VAL A 24 -1.18 -12.80 5.21
CA VAL A 24 -1.98 -12.30 4.09
C VAL A 24 -1.20 -11.19 3.38
N THR A 25 -1.06 -11.30 2.06
CA THR A 25 -0.34 -10.34 1.19
C THR A 25 -0.99 -10.28 -0.19
N SER A 26 -0.52 -9.42 -1.09
CA SER A 26 -0.83 -9.48 -2.54
C SER A 26 0.45 -9.73 -3.36
N ASN A 27 0.30 -10.19 -4.61
CA ASN A 27 1.38 -10.31 -5.59
C ASN A 27 1.51 -9.09 -6.51
N ILE A 28 0.68 -8.04 -6.31
CA ILE A 28 0.88 -6.76 -7.00
C ILE A 28 2.33 -6.31 -6.80
N ALA A 29 2.98 -5.95 -7.91
CA ALA A 29 4.33 -5.43 -7.91
C ALA A 29 4.35 -4.01 -7.33
N ALA A 30 4.47 -3.93 -6.00
CA ALA A 30 4.49 -2.72 -5.22
C ALA A 30 5.94 -2.26 -4.94
N ARG A 31 6.75 -1.97 -5.97
CA ARG A 31 8.15 -1.55 -5.79
C ARG A 31 8.24 -0.16 -5.12
N PRO A 32 9.18 0.07 -4.17
CA PRO A 32 10.19 -0.88 -3.62
C PRO A 32 9.70 -1.70 -2.41
N MET A 33 8.42 -1.58 -2.04
CA MET A 33 7.83 -2.15 -0.82
C MET A 33 7.71 -3.68 -0.85
N SER A 34 7.09 -4.25 -1.87
CA SER A 34 6.93 -5.69 -2.05
C SER A 34 6.80 -6.03 -3.53
N PHE A 35 7.60 -6.96 -4.04
CA PHE A 35 7.51 -7.45 -5.41
C PHE A 35 8.04 -8.89 -5.51
N MET A 36 7.66 -9.58 -6.58
CA MET A 36 8.22 -10.89 -6.91
C MET A 36 9.40 -10.74 -7.86
N ASP A 37 10.49 -11.46 -7.59
CA ASP A 37 11.67 -11.56 -8.44
C ASP A 37 12.20 -12.99 -8.37
N GLU A 38 12.33 -13.66 -9.52
CA GLU A 38 12.75 -15.06 -9.62
C GLU A 38 12.04 -16.02 -8.64
N GLY A 39 10.74 -15.81 -8.42
CA GLY A 39 9.92 -16.62 -7.51
C GLY A 39 10.08 -16.28 -6.02
N GLN A 40 10.91 -15.29 -5.68
CA GLN A 40 11.09 -14.78 -4.32
C GLN A 40 10.35 -13.46 -4.11
N ARG A 41 9.76 -13.31 -2.92
CA ARG A 41 9.19 -12.03 -2.49
C ARG A 41 10.28 -11.13 -1.90
N LEU A 42 10.56 -10.02 -2.57
CA LEU A 42 11.59 -9.04 -2.22
C LEU A 42 10.98 -7.64 -1.98
N GLY A 43 11.78 -6.74 -1.43
CA GLY A 43 11.37 -5.39 -1.07
C GLY A 43 11.53 -5.11 0.42
N TYR A 44 11.11 -3.91 0.83
CA TYR A 44 11.18 -3.47 2.22
C TYR A 44 10.31 -4.32 3.16
N GLU A 45 9.01 -4.50 2.87
CA GLU A 45 8.11 -5.22 3.78
C GLU A 45 8.48 -6.70 3.96
N PRO A 46 8.83 -7.45 2.90
CA PRO A 46 9.30 -8.82 3.04
C PRO A 46 10.61 -8.94 3.83
N ALA A 47 11.49 -7.95 3.72
CA ALA A 47 12.72 -7.91 4.52
C ALA A 47 12.42 -7.66 6.00
N VAL A 48 11.51 -6.72 6.32
CA VAL A 48 11.07 -6.46 7.71
C VAL A 48 10.38 -7.70 8.30
N ALA A 49 9.46 -8.32 7.55
CA ALA A 49 8.76 -9.53 7.99
C ALA A 49 9.73 -10.67 8.31
N ARG A 50 10.71 -10.93 7.44
CA ARG A 50 11.76 -11.92 7.68
C ARG A 50 12.56 -11.60 8.95
N ALA A 51 12.95 -10.35 9.16
CA ALA A 51 13.70 -9.95 10.36
C ALA A 51 12.86 -10.08 11.65
N VAL A 52 11.55 -9.86 11.58
CA VAL A 52 10.62 -10.07 12.70
C VAL A 52 10.48 -11.57 12.99
N CYS A 53 10.23 -12.37 11.97
CA CYS A 53 10.14 -13.83 12.08
C CYS A 53 11.42 -14.45 12.66
N GLU A 54 12.61 -14.01 12.22
CA GLU A 54 13.90 -14.48 12.75
C GLU A 54 14.03 -14.25 14.26
N ARG A 55 13.63 -13.07 14.75
CA ARG A 55 13.66 -12.74 16.19
C ARG A 55 12.64 -13.53 17.00
N MET A 56 11.56 -13.97 16.35
CA MET A 56 10.47 -14.74 16.95
C MET A 56 10.69 -16.26 16.84
N GLY A 57 11.70 -16.70 16.08
CA GLY A 57 11.91 -18.11 15.77
C GLY A 57 10.79 -18.70 14.90
N LEU A 58 10.20 -17.91 14.00
CA LEU A 58 9.11 -18.30 13.10
C LEU A 58 9.59 -18.31 11.64
N GLU A 59 8.91 -19.08 10.80
CA GLU A 59 9.05 -19.02 9.34
C GLU A 59 7.89 -18.21 8.72
N PRO A 60 8.16 -17.18 7.89
CA PRO A 60 7.09 -16.45 7.20
C PRO A 60 6.48 -17.28 6.07
N VAL A 61 5.16 -17.45 6.08
CA VAL A 61 4.39 -18.14 5.05
C VAL A 61 3.47 -17.14 4.36
N TRP A 62 3.72 -16.89 3.07
CA TRP A 62 3.01 -15.88 2.29
C TRP A 62 1.77 -16.45 1.62
N SER A 63 0.62 -15.84 1.85
CA SER A 63 -0.66 -16.18 1.26
C SER A 63 -1.17 -15.01 0.42
N PRO A 64 -0.91 -15.02 -0.90
CA PRO A 64 -1.40 -13.98 -1.78
C PRO A 64 -2.92 -14.10 -1.94
N VAL A 65 -3.63 -13.02 -1.65
CA VAL A 65 -5.08 -12.90 -1.85
C VAL A 65 -5.38 -11.52 -2.48
N PRO A 66 -6.57 -11.29 -3.05
CA PRO A 66 -6.95 -9.97 -3.55
C PRO A 66 -7.04 -8.92 -2.42
N LEU A 67 -6.67 -7.67 -2.71
CA LEU A 67 -6.62 -6.58 -1.71
C LEU A 67 -7.93 -6.40 -0.95
N GLN A 68 -9.07 -6.46 -1.66
CA GLN A 68 -10.39 -6.29 -1.06
C GLN A 68 -10.77 -7.41 -0.08
N ASP A 69 -10.11 -8.57 -0.16
CA ASP A 69 -10.43 -9.74 0.64
C ASP A 69 -9.55 -9.83 1.89
N PHE A 70 -8.54 -8.98 2.06
CA PHE A 70 -7.54 -9.08 3.14
C PHE A 70 -8.16 -9.23 4.54
N TYR A 71 -9.07 -8.34 4.91
CA TYR A 71 -9.69 -8.33 6.24
C TYR A 71 -10.72 -9.46 6.40
N THR A 72 -11.42 -9.81 5.33
CA THR A 72 -12.32 -10.95 5.30
C THR A 72 -11.54 -12.25 5.51
N GLU A 73 -10.42 -12.45 4.81
CA GLU A 73 -9.54 -13.60 4.97
C GLU A 73 -8.93 -13.66 6.38
N LEU A 74 -8.41 -12.53 6.90
CA LEU A 74 -7.91 -12.46 8.26
C LEU A 74 -8.98 -12.86 9.29
N SER A 75 -10.23 -12.42 9.11
CA SER A 75 -11.33 -12.70 10.03
C SER A 75 -11.72 -14.18 10.13
N LYS A 76 -11.29 -15.03 9.18
CA LYS A 76 -11.51 -16.48 9.24
C LYS A 76 -10.68 -17.16 10.32
N GLY A 77 -9.65 -16.49 10.86
CA GLY A 77 -8.75 -17.04 11.87
C GLY A 77 -7.75 -18.05 11.32
N GLU A 78 -7.54 -18.07 10.00
CA GLU A 78 -6.57 -18.95 9.32
C GLU A 78 -5.21 -18.28 9.07
N TYR A 79 -5.11 -16.98 9.36
CA TYR A 79 -3.90 -16.17 9.18
C TYR A 79 -3.55 -15.43 10.46
N ASP A 80 -2.26 -15.14 10.64
CA ASP A 80 -1.75 -14.44 11.81
C ASP A 80 -1.77 -12.91 11.59
N VAL A 81 -1.40 -12.45 10.39
CA VAL A 81 -1.24 -11.02 10.08
C VAL A 81 -1.56 -10.70 8.62
N ILE A 82 -1.89 -9.44 8.35
CA ILE A 82 -1.84 -8.85 7.00
C ILE A 82 -0.54 -8.05 6.90
N TRP A 83 0.23 -8.23 5.81
CA TRP A 83 1.49 -7.52 5.60
C TRP A 83 1.70 -7.13 4.14
N PHE A 84 1.01 -6.06 3.72
CA PHE A 84 1.17 -5.47 2.40
C PHE A 84 0.57 -4.06 2.35
N ASN A 85 1.40 -3.01 2.44
CA ASN A 85 1.03 -1.58 2.33
C ASN A 85 -0.27 -1.19 3.08
N GLN A 86 -0.41 -1.63 4.33
CA GLN A 86 -1.61 -1.35 5.12
C GLN A 86 -1.52 0.00 5.83
N VAL A 87 -2.39 0.93 5.43
CA VAL A 87 -2.59 2.19 6.15
C VAL A 87 -3.60 2.02 7.26
N ILE A 88 -3.29 2.64 8.40
CA ILE A 88 -4.09 2.58 9.61
C ILE A 88 -5.29 3.52 9.47
N THR A 89 -6.50 2.99 9.46
CA THR A 89 -7.75 3.78 9.42
C THR A 89 -8.70 3.33 10.53
N GLN A 90 -9.68 4.16 10.89
CA GLN A 90 -10.68 3.79 11.89
C GLN A 90 -11.50 2.56 11.46
N GLU A 91 -11.87 2.49 10.19
CA GLU A 91 -12.58 1.34 9.61
C GLU A 91 -11.77 0.05 9.76
N ARG A 92 -10.48 0.06 9.38
CA ARG A 92 -9.62 -1.13 9.48
C ARG A 92 -9.33 -1.53 10.92
N ARG A 93 -9.25 -0.57 11.85
CA ARG A 93 -9.13 -0.84 13.29
C ARG A 93 -10.35 -1.57 13.87
N ALA A 94 -11.50 -1.54 13.20
CA ALA A 94 -12.64 -2.35 13.61
C ALA A 94 -12.45 -3.85 13.28
N TRP A 95 -11.55 -4.18 12.35
CA TRP A 95 -11.32 -5.54 11.87
C TRP A 95 -10.02 -6.16 12.39
N ALA A 96 -8.98 -5.35 12.66
CA ALA A 96 -7.67 -5.83 13.08
C ALA A 96 -6.96 -4.84 14.02
N ASP A 97 -6.14 -5.38 14.91
CA ASP A 97 -5.15 -4.60 15.64
C ASP A 97 -3.96 -4.25 14.73
N PHE A 98 -3.37 -3.07 14.97
CA PHE A 98 -2.23 -2.59 14.22
C PHE A 98 -0.97 -2.53 15.08
N THR A 99 0.15 -2.88 14.47
CA THR A 99 1.47 -2.67 15.06
C THR A 99 1.80 -1.18 15.14
N ARG A 100 2.95 -0.85 15.75
CA ARG A 100 3.54 0.47 15.56
C ARG A 100 3.88 0.66 14.08
N PRO A 101 3.59 1.83 13.48
CA PRO A 101 3.92 2.09 12.09
C PRO A 101 5.39 1.81 11.79
N TYR A 102 5.65 1.07 10.71
CA TYR A 102 7.00 0.74 10.24
C TYR A 102 7.36 1.44 8.92
N GLY A 103 6.46 2.29 8.41
CA GLY A 103 6.65 3.11 7.22
C GLY A 103 5.69 4.29 7.26
N ARG A 104 6.05 5.36 6.54
CA ARG A 104 5.19 6.53 6.30
C ARG A 104 5.28 6.88 4.83
N PHE A 105 4.12 6.99 4.19
CA PHE A 105 4.00 7.31 2.77
C PHE A 105 3.02 8.45 2.62
N ASP A 106 3.37 9.40 1.78
CA ASP A 106 2.44 10.44 1.37
C ASP A 106 1.74 9.94 0.09
N THR A 107 0.50 10.36 -0.12
CA THR A 107 -0.22 10.02 -1.34
C THR A 107 0.14 11.06 -2.40
N ALA A 108 0.54 10.61 -3.59
CA ALA A 108 0.80 11.46 -4.73
C ALA A 108 -0.38 11.48 -5.69
N VAL A 109 -0.56 12.64 -6.35
CA VAL A 109 -1.41 12.76 -7.52
C VAL A 109 -0.48 12.89 -8.73
N LEU A 110 -0.59 11.97 -9.68
CA LEU A 110 0.16 12.01 -10.93
C LEU A 110 -0.72 12.57 -12.04
N VAL A 111 -0.15 13.51 -12.79
CA VAL A 111 -0.79 14.16 -13.93
C VAL A 111 0.21 14.28 -15.08
N LYS A 112 -0.29 14.59 -16.28
CA LYS A 112 0.59 14.99 -17.40
C LYS A 112 1.31 16.29 -17.08
N GLU A 113 2.52 16.45 -17.61
CA GLU A 113 3.36 17.63 -17.40
C GLU A 113 2.66 18.92 -17.87
N GLU A 114 1.87 18.86 -18.94
CA GLU A 114 1.07 19.96 -19.48
C GLU A 114 -0.31 20.13 -18.81
N SER A 115 -0.60 19.40 -17.74
CA SER A 115 -1.89 19.47 -17.03
C SER A 115 -2.06 20.79 -16.29
N ALA A 116 -3.30 21.30 -16.25
CA ALA A 116 -3.66 22.46 -15.43
C ALA A 116 -3.99 22.09 -13.96
N ILE A 117 -3.88 20.82 -13.58
CA ILE A 117 -4.16 20.33 -12.23
C ILE A 117 -2.92 20.56 -11.36
N GLU A 118 -2.97 21.59 -10.50
CA GLU A 118 -1.85 21.97 -9.62
C GLU A 118 -2.17 21.75 -8.13
N THR A 119 -3.45 21.54 -7.80
CA THR A 119 -3.90 21.36 -6.43
C THR A 119 -4.94 20.25 -6.34
N LYS A 120 -5.15 19.74 -5.13
CA LYS A 120 -6.24 18.79 -4.84
C LYS A 120 -7.62 19.32 -5.24
N ARG A 121 -7.82 20.64 -5.21
CA ARG A 121 -9.08 21.30 -5.60
C ARG A 121 -9.32 21.21 -7.11
N ASP A 122 -8.27 21.13 -7.92
CA ASP A 122 -8.40 21.09 -9.37
C ASP A 122 -8.82 19.72 -9.89
N LEU A 123 -8.92 18.72 -9.01
CA LEU A 123 -9.48 17.40 -9.32
C LEU A 123 -11.00 17.40 -9.47
N ARG A 124 -11.69 18.49 -9.11
CA ARG A 124 -13.15 18.61 -9.26
C ARG A 124 -13.59 18.36 -10.70
N GLY A 125 -14.51 17.41 -10.88
CA GLY A 125 -15.02 17.01 -12.20
C GLY A 125 -14.01 16.27 -13.08
N GLN A 126 -12.81 15.98 -12.59
CA GLN A 126 -11.78 15.24 -13.32
C GLN A 126 -11.97 13.73 -13.17
N ARG A 127 -11.53 12.96 -14.17
CA ARG A 127 -11.48 11.50 -14.12
C ARG A 127 -10.22 11.06 -13.40
N VAL A 128 -10.38 10.48 -12.22
CA VAL A 128 -9.28 10.13 -11.33
C VAL A 128 -9.14 8.60 -11.26
N GLY A 129 -8.03 8.10 -11.78
CA GLY A 129 -7.68 6.69 -11.73
C GLY A 129 -7.21 6.26 -10.35
N MET A 130 -7.77 5.18 -9.83
CA MET A 130 -7.35 4.55 -8.57
C MET A 130 -7.37 3.02 -8.68
N LEU A 131 -6.47 2.36 -7.95
CA LEU A 131 -6.54 0.91 -7.77
C LEU A 131 -7.72 0.55 -6.85
N GLN A 132 -8.58 -0.37 -7.30
CA GLN A 132 -9.70 -0.85 -6.51
C GLN A 132 -9.20 -1.57 -5.24
N GLY A 133 -9.82 -1.26 -4.09
CA GLY A 133 -9.47 -1.86 -2.81
C GLY A 133 -8.15 -1.36 -2.21
N SER A 134 -7.44 -0.44 -2.87
CA SER A 134 -6.26 0.22 -2.32
C SER A 134 -6.63 1.17 -1.19
N THR A 135 -5.61 1.61 -0.45
CA THR A 135 -5.79 2.69 0.52
C THR A 135 -6.27 3.98 -0.15
N THR A 136 -5.82 4.31 -1.37
CA THR A 136 -6.24 5.54 -2.04
C THR A 136 -7.74 5.59 -2.31
N HIS A 137 -8.39 4.43 -2.51
CA HIS A 137 -9.84 4.32 -2.57
C HIS A 137 -10.54 4.60 -1.22
N LEU A 138 -9.90 4.28 -0.09
CA LEU A 138 -10.42 4.60 1.26
C LEU A 138 -10.24 6.07 1.61
N LEU A 139 -9.28 6.74 0.98
CA LEU A 139 -8.99 8.15 1.17
C LEU A 139 -9.86 9.08 0.30
N LEU A 140 -10.83 8.54 -0.45
CA LEU A 140 -11.74 9.28 -1.32
C LEU A 140 -12.46 10.43 -0.59
N GLU A 141 -12.81 10.26 0.69
CA GLU A 141 -13.44 11.30 1.49
C GLU A 141 -12.57 12.55 1.70
N MET A 142 -11.25 12.41 1.53
CA MET A 142 -10.34 13.54 1.61
C MET A 142 -10.29 14.33 0.30
N PHE A 143 -10.79 13.80 -0.81
CA PHE A 143 -10.81 14.43 -2.14
C PHE A 143 -12.09 15.24 -2.36
N PRO A 144 -12.12 16.12 -3.39
CA PRO A 144 -13.35 16.82 -3.73
C PRO A 144 -14.50 15.81 -4.02
N PRO A 145 -15.73 16.09 -3.58
CA PRO A 145 -16.84 15.13 -3.68
C PRO A 145 -17.32 14.85 -5.11
N ASP A 146 -16.89 15.67 -6.07
CA ASP A 146 -17.31 15.71 -7.46
C ASP A 146 -16.24 15.17 -8.42
N ILE A 147 -15.25 14.41 -7.93
CA ILE A 147 -14.34 13.67 -8.80
C ILE A 147 -15.07 12.49 -9.48
N GLU A 148 -14.71 12.18 -10.72
CA GLU A 148 -15.16 10.96 -11.39
C GLU A 148 -14.14 9.84 -11.14
N VAL A 149 -14.44 8.94 -10.21
CA VAL A 149 -13.53 7.82 -9.88
C VAL A 149 -13.55 6.79 -11.00
N VAL A 150 -12.37 6.54 -11.59
CA VAL A 150 -12.14 5.46 -12.55
C VAL A 150 -11.37 4.35 -11.85
N SER A 151 -12.08 3.33 -11.39
CA SER A 151 -11.50 2.21 -10.66
C SER A 151 -10.83 1.20 -11.59
N PHE A 152 -9.59 0.84 -11.29
CA PHE A 152 -8.83 -0.21 -11.97
C PHE A 152 -8.81 -1.47 -11.10
N ALA A 153 -9.23 -2.60 -11.66
CA ALA A 153 -9.19 -3.87 -10.94
C ALA A 153 -7.74 -4.33 -10.70
N GLU A 154 -7.54 -5.09 -9.62
CA GLU A 154 -6.25 -5.75 -9.34
C GLU A 154 -5.89 -6.73 -10.45
N GLN A 155 -4.70 -6.55 -11.02
CA GLN A 155 -4.12 -7.38 -12.07
C GLN A 155 -2.63 -7.07 -12.22
N ASP A 156 -1.93 -7.93 -12.97
CA ASP A 156 -0.52 -7.72 -13.28
C ASP A 156 -0.30 -6.37 -13.98
N GLN A 157 0.71 -5.63 -13.50
CA GLN A 157 1.11 -4.34 -14.05
C GLN A 157 -0.01 -3.27 -14.03
N VAL A 158 -0.94 -3.31 -13.06
CA VAL A 158 -2.05 -2.35 -12.95
C VAL A 158 -1.59 -0.88 -12.99
N LEU A 159 -0.47 -0.55 -12.34
CA LEU A 159 0.12 0.80 -12.39
C LEU A 159 0.47 1.20 -13.84
N ALA A 160 1.07 0.31 -14.62
CA ALA A 160 1.38 0.58 -16.03
C ALA A 160 0.11 0.82 -16.86
N GLN A 161 -0.98 0.12 -16.55
CA GLN A 161 -2.27 0.33 -17.22
C GLN A 161 -2.91 1.67 -16.86
N MET A 162 -2.81 2.09 -15.60
CA MET A 162 -3.25 3.41 -15.15
C MET A 162 -2.43 4.51 -15.82
N LEU A 163 -1.10 4.37 -15.86
CA LEU A 163 -0.21 5.30 -16.55
C LEU A 163 -0.53 5.40 -18.04
N GLN A 164 -0.81 4.27 -18.69
CA GLN A 164 -1.24 4.27 -20.09
C GLN A 164 -2.60 4.96 -20.26
N ALA A 165 -3.56 4.74 -19.36
CA ALA A 165 -4.85 5.43 -19.40
C ALA A 165 -4.70 6.94 -19.23
N LEU A 166 -3.78 7.39 -18.37
CA LEU A 166 -3.43 8.80 -18.21
C LEU A 166 -2.82 9.33 -19.51
N TYR A 167 -1.85 8.62 -20.08
CA TYR A 167 -1.20 9.00 -21.34
C TYR A 167 -2.20 9.12 -22.50
N ASP A 168 -3.12 8.17 -22.63
CA ASP A 168 -4.18 8.16 -23.65
C ASP A 168 -5.25 9.24 -23.43
N GLY A 169 -5.25 9.93 -22.28
CA GLY A 169 -6.30 10.89 -21.90
C GLY A 169 -7.64 10.24 -21.55
N ARG A 170 -7.64 8.96 -21.18
CA ARG A 170 -8.82 8.25 -20.65
C ARG A 170 -9.11 8.60 -19.19
N ILE A 171 -8.07 8.99 -18.45
CA ILE A 171 -8.15 9.62 -17.13
C ILE A 171 -7.31 10.89 -17.13
N ASP A 172 -7.57 11.78 -16.19
CA ASP A 172 -6.92 13.09 -16.09
C ASP A 172 -5.88 13.14 -14.96
N ALA A 173 -6.02 12.26 -13.96
CA ALA A 173 -5.07 12.10 -12.87
C ALA A 173 -5.04 10.65 -12.37
N ILE A 174 -3.96 10.26 -11.71
CA ILE A 174 -3.83 9.02 -10.92
C ILE A 174 -3.58 9.41 -9.47
N VAL A 175 -4.22 8.72 -8.52
CA VAL A 175 -3.89 8.86 -7.10
C VAL A 175 -3.27 7.55 -6.61
N GLU A 176 -2.01 7.64 -6.18
CA GLU A 176 -1.21 6.49 -5.75
C GLU A 176 -0.19 6.93 -4.69
N ASP A 177 0.33 6.00 -3.87
CA ASP A 177 1.34 6.34 -2.86
C ASP A 177 2.65 6.86 -3.52
N GLU A 178 3.26 7.89 -2.93
CA GLU A 178 4.41 8.63 -3.48
C GLU A 178 5.63 7.73 -3.77
N LEU A 179 5.77 6.61 -3.05
CA LEU A 179 6.84 5.64 -3.32
C LEU A 179 6.80 5.07 -4.74
N PHE A 180 5.64 5.13 -5.42
CA PHE A 180 5.47 4.72 -6.80
C PHE A 180 5.78 5.84 -7.81
N ALA A 181 5.84 7.09 -7.35
CA ALA A 181 6.04 8.29 -8.14
C ALA A 181 7.44 8.87 -7.88
N ASP A 182 8.49 8.15 -8.32
CA ASP A 182 9.92 8.52 -8.35
C ASP A 182 10.29 9.97 -7.91
N GLY A 183 10.23 10.25 -6.61
CA GLY A 183 10.71 11.52 -6.02
C GLY A 183 10.13 12.80 -6.63
N GLY A 184 8.87 12.79 -7.07
CA GLY A 184 8.18 13.94 -7.70
C GLY A 184 8.26 13.95 -9.23
N ARG A 185 9.04 13.06 -9.85
CA ARG A 185 8.97 12.77 -11.29
C ARG A 185 8.04 11.58 -11.48
N GLY A 186 7.03 11.70 -12.35
CA GLY A 186 6.18 10.55 -12.64
C GLY A 186 7.01 9.42 -13.27
N PRO A 187 6.58 8.14 -13.18
CA PRO A 187 7.35 6.98 -13.65
C PRO A 187 7.38 6.83 -15.20
N GLY A 188 7.35 7.94 -15.93
CA GLY A 188 7.40 7.98 -17.39
C GLY A 188 7.70 9.39 -17.93
N PRO A 189 8.16 9.51 -19.18
CA PRO A 189 8.38 10.82 -19.80
C PRO A 189 7.07 11.59 -19.93
N GLY A 190 7.08 12.87 -19.54
CA GLY A 190 5.91 13.75 -19.61
C GLY A 190 4.92 13.64 -18.44
N LEU A 191 5.32 13.03 -17.32
CA LEU A 191 4.49 12.91 -16.12
C LEU A 191 5.14 13.60 -14.92
N THR A 192 4.32 14.28 -14.10
CA THR A 192 4.74 14.90 -12.85
C THR A 192 3.88 14.41 -11.68
N GLY A 193 4.47 14.30 -10.49
CA GLY A 193 3.81 13.86 -9.27
C GLY A 193 4.05 14.83 -8.10
N GLY A 194 3.28 14.68 -7.02
CA GLY A 194 3.54 15.38 -5.75
C GLY A 194 2.76 16.69 -5.54
N LEU A 195 1.44 16.69 -5.77
CA LEU A 195 0.62 17.86 -5.45
C LEU A 195 0.62 18.13 -3.92
N PRO A 196 0.90 19.37 -3.48
CA PRO A 196 0.86 19.71 -2.06
C PRO A 196 -0.56 19.61 -1.49
N GLY A 197 -0.70 19.01 -0.30
CA GLY A 197 -1.98 18.87 0.42
C GLY A 197 -2.64 17.48 0.34
N ALA A 198 -1.95 16.48 -0.19
CA ALA A 198 -2.30 15.06 -0.06
C ALA A 198 -1.65 14.39 1.17
N ASP A 199 -1.34 15.20 2.20
CA ASP A 199 -0.78 14.74 3.47
C ASP A 199 -1.67 13.66 4.09
N SER A 200 -1.13 12.44 4.21
CA SER A 200 -1.69 11.36 5.03
C SER A 200 -1.51 11.65 6.54
N ALA A 201 -0.85 12.77 6.87
CA ALA A 201 -0.42 13.19 8.20
C ALA A 201 -1.54 13.57 9.18
N SER A 202 -2.80 13.55 8.76
CA SER A 202 -3.93 14.00 9.58
C SER A 202 -4.73 12.86 10.23
N LEU A 203 -4.15 11.65 10.31
CA LEU A 203 -4.70 10.49 11.03
C LEU A 203 -4.07 10.29 12.41
#